data_AF-A0AAW2IS87-F1
#
_entry.id   AF-A0AAW2IS87-F1
#
_cell.length_a   1.000
_cell.length_b   1.000
_cell.length_c   1.000
_cell.angle_alpha   90.00
_cell.angle_beta   90.00
_cell.angle_gamma   90.00
#
_symmetry.space_group_name_H-M   'P 1'
#
loop_
_entity.id
_entity.type
_entity.pdbx_description
1 polymer ?
#
loop_
_entity_poly.entity_id
_entity_poly.type
_entity_poly.pdbx_seq_one_letter_code
_entity_poly.pdbx_strand_id
1 'polypeptide(L)'
;MEECSDFRKWDELIPDALGLIFKNLTLREVLTVVPRVCKSWGKAVKGPYCWQEIDIEEWSRNSKPEDVDRMLQLLITRSCGSLRKLSVSGLAGDQSILFIANHAQSLRTLRLPRSEINDSIMGKAAGMLSTITFLDLSYCINIGAQALEAIGKHCKSLTTLRRIMHPLEVINKLSQDDEALAIATTMPRLKHLEIAYLLVDTSSIIEILKNCTHLELLDVRGCWNVNLDEKFVKRFPKLKVVGPLVFDCYDMNGWDNCSDYSGSSGYLAWDFVAGDIDDDDPEMLDDFWEDEHPIEDVEMWFYDDVNVVDAGYDWPNLLKVWIVIIFIIFKCKFASFPRYKYVWSFAV
;
A
#
# COMPACT_ATOMS: atom_id res chain seq x y z
N MET A 1 -38.29 39.16 7.15
CA MET A 1 -36.85 38.86 7.31
C MET A 1 -36.73 37.36 7.22
N GLU A 2 -36.52 36.84 6.02
CA GLU A 2 -36.16 35.43 5.83
C GLU A 2 -34.64 35.40 5.74
N GLU A 3 -33.98 34.91 6.78
CA GLU A 3 -32.59 34.48 6.68
C GLU A 3 -32.57 33.29 5.73
N CYS A 4 -32.29 33.56 4.46
CA CYS A 4 -31.95 32.52 3.50
C CYS A 4 -30.63 31.91 3.97
N SER A 5 -30.72 30.82 4.72
CA SER A 5 -29.59 29.96 5.03
C SER A 5 -28.95 29.55 3.71
N ASP A 6 -27.81 30.16 3.37
CA ASP A 6 -26.95 29.78 2.25
C ASP A 6 -26.38 28.37 2.51
N PHE A 7 -27.24 27.35 2.35
CA PHE A 7 -26.81 25.97 2.32
C PHE A 7 -26.07 25.77 1.01
N ARG A 8 -24.74 25.66 1.10
CA ARG A 8 -23.90 25.28 -0.05
C ARG A 8 -24.40 23.95 -0.60
N LYS A 9 -24.74 23.94 -1.89
CA LYS A 9 -25.16 22.74 -2.62
C LYS A 9 -23.96 21.89 -2.98
N TRP A 10 -23.57 21.00 -2.08
CA TRP A 10 -22.42 20.10 -2.26
C TRP A 10 -22.67 19.00 -3.32
N ASP A 11 -23.91 18.86 -3.78
CA ASP A 11 -24.36 17.98 -4.86
C ASP A 11 -24.06 18.53 -6.27
N GLU A 12 -23.90 19.86 -6.41
CA GLU A 12 -23.56 20.56 -7.65
C GLU A 12 -22.03 20.72 -7.87
N LEU A 13 -21.21 20.20 -6.95
CA LEU A 13 -19.76 20.21 -7.10
C LEU A 13 -19.31 19.35 -8.28
N ILE A 14 -18.34 19.86 -9.03
CA ILE A 14 -17.73 19.10 -10.13
C ILE A 14 -17.07 17.81 -9.61
N PRO A 15 -17.13 16.70 -10.36
CA PRO A 15 -16.56 15.41 -9.93
C PRO A 15 -15.09 15.49 -9.52
N ASP A 16 -14.32 16.37 -10.16
CA ASP A 16 -12.90 16.60 -9.87
C ASP A 16 -12.69 17.14 -8.45
N ALA A 17 -13.52 18.10 -8.03
CA ALA A 17 -13.47 18.68 -6.70
C ALA A 17 -13.89 17.66 -5.63
N LEU A 18 -14.90 16.83 -5.94
CA LEU A 18 -15.30 15.71 -5.09
C LEU A 18 -14.18 14.67 -4.95
N GLY A 19 -13.47 14.33 -6.03
CA GLY A 19 -12.32 13.43 -5.99
C GLY A 19 -11.21 13.92 -5.06
N LEU A 20 -10.90 15.23 -5.09
CA LEU A 20 -9.92 15.84 -4.18
C LEU A 20 -10.36 15.80 -2.71
N ILE A 21 -11.66 15.93 -2.46
CA ILE A 21 -12.23 15.81 -1.12
C ILE A 21 -12.13 14.36 -0.63
N PHE A 22 -12.61 13.41 -1.44
CA PHE A 22 -12.67 11.99 -1.10
C PHE A 22 -11.29 11.35 -0.93
N LYS A 23 -10.24 11.92 -1.52
CA LYS A 23 -8.85 11.53 -1.27
C LYS A 23 -8.46 11.57 0.22
N ASN A 24 -9.15 12.37 1.05
CA ASN A 24 -8.90 12.47 2.49
C ASN A 24 -9.71 11.46 3.33
N LEU A 25 -10.49 10.60 2.68
CA LEU A 25 -11.26 9.54 3.31
C LEU A 25 -10.54 8.20 3.15
N THR A 26 -10.85 7.26 4.03
CA THR A 26 -10.33 5.89 3.94
C THR A 26 -10.94 5.17 2.73
N LEU A 27 -10.23 4.18 2.19
CA LEU A 27 -10.74 3.36 1.09
C LEU A 27 -12.15 2.82 1.37
N ARG A 28 -12.36 2.32 2.60
CA ARG A 28 -13.66 1.80 3.05
C ARG A 28 -14.75 2.86 2.99
N GLU A 29 -14.51 4.07 3.50
CA GLU A 29 -15.49 5.16 3.46
C GLU A 29 -15.83 5.57 2.02
N VAL A 30 -14.81 5.67 1.15
CA VAL A 30 -15.02 6.02 -0.27
C VAL A 30 -15.85 4.97 -0.99
N LEU A 31 -15.66 3.68 -0.68
CA LEU A 31 -16.35 2.58 -1.36
C LEU A 31 -17.74 2.27 -0.79
N THR A 32 -17.98 2.48 0.50
CA THR A 32 -19.22 2.06 1.18
C THR A 32 -20.11 3.23 1.57
N VAL A 33 -19.56 4.32 2.09
CA VAL A 33 -20.34 5.43 2.66
C VAL A 33 -20.63 6.49 1.61
N VAL A 34 -19.60 6.95 0.88
CA VAL A 34 -19.74 8.05 -0.09
C VAL A 34 -20.80 7.77 -1.17
N PRO A 35 -20.90 6.56 -1.76
CA PRO A 35 -21.92 6.27 -2.76
C PRO A 35 -23.35 6.28 -2.21
N ARG A 36 -23.52 6.06 -0.90
CA ARG A 36 -24.82 6.05 -0.21
C ARG A 36 -25.31 7.46 0.16
N VAL A 37 -24.46 8.49 0.09
CA VAL A 37 -24.84 9.88 0.42
C VAL A 37 -25.80 10.47 -0.60
N CYS A 38 -25.43 10.44 -1.89
CA CYS A 38 -26.29 10.89 -2.99
C CYS A 38 -25.85 10.33 -4.35
N LYS A 39 -26.76 10.36 -5.34
CA LYS A 39 -26.48 9.85 -6.70
C LYS A 39 -25.28 10.54 -7.37
N SER A 40 -25.08 11.84 -7.13
CA SER A 40 -23.95 12.61 -7.68
C SER A 40 -22.62 12.10 -7.15
N TRP A 41 -22.53 11.88 -5.83
CA TRP A 41 -21.33 11.35 -5.18
C TRP A 41 -21.07 9.89 -5.56
N GLY A 42 -22.11 9.07 -5.66
CA GLY A 42 -21.99 7.71 -6.19
C GLY A 42 -21.43 7.66 -7.61
N LYS A 43 -21.86 8.59 -8.49
CA LYS A 43 -21.28 8.73 -9.83
C LYS A 43 -19.83 9.20 -9.79
N ALA A 44 -19.49 10.15 -8.92
CA ALA A 44 -18.12 10.64 -8.77
C ALA A 44 -17.16 9.53 -8.31
N VAL A 45 -17.57 8.68 -7.35
CA VAL A 45 -16.79 7.51 -6.91
C VAL A 45 -16.67 6.45 -7.99
N LYS A 46 -17.68 6.25 -8.84
CA LYS A 46 -17.55 5.35 -10.00
C LYS A 46 -16.65 5.91 -11.11
N GLY A 47 -16.31 7.20 -11.06
CA GLY A 47 -15.48 7.90 -12.05
C GLY A 47 -13.97 7.89 -11.74
N PRO A 48 -13.14 8.33 -12.72
CA PRO A 48 -11.68 8.19 -12.67
C PRO A 48 -10.99 9.11 -11.65
N TYR A 49 -11.58 10.25 -11.32
CA TYR A 49 -10.94 11.28 -10.50
C TYR A 49 -10.66 10.84 -9.06
N CYS A 50 -11.48 9.95 -8.51
CA CYS A 50 -11.25 9.39 -7.17
C CYS A 50 -10.10 8.38 -7.13
N TRP A 51 -9.70 7.84 -8.29
CA TRP A 51 -8.79 6.69 -8.40
C TRP A 51 -7.51 7.01 -9.17
N GLN A 52 -7.08 8.28 -9.16
CA GLN A 52 -5.76 8.65 -9.69
C GLN A 52 -4.62 8.21 -8.78
N GLU A 53 -4.89 8.09 -7.48
CA GLU A 53 -3.94 7.61 -6.48
C GLU A 53 -4.63 6.55 -5.62
N ILE A 54 -4.18 5.30 -5.73
CA ILE A 54 -4.69 4.16 -4.98
C ILE A 54 -3.62 3.75 -3.98
N ASP A 55 -3.98 3.73 -2.70
CA ASP A 55 -3.11 3.29 -1.62
C ASP A 55 -3.89 2.30 -0.75
N ILE A 56 -3.60 1.01 -0.94
CA ILE A 56 -4.29 -0.10 -0.27
C ILE A 56 -3.29 -1.01 0.46
N GLU A 57 -2.07 -0.51 0.69
CA GLU A 57 -0.94 -1.29 1.20
C GLU A 57 -1.15 -1.82 2.62
N GLU A 58 -1.84 -1.07 3.48
CA GLU A 58 -2.18 -1.52 4.84
C GLU A 58 -3.29 -2.57 4.82
N TRP A 59 -4.35 -2.31 4.04
CA TRP A 59 -5.46 -3.24 3.87
C TRP A 59 -4.98 -4.57 3.27
N SER A 60 -4.18 -4.53 2.20
CA SER A 60 -3.73 -5.73 1.49
C SER A 60 -2.79 -6.62 2.31
N ARG A 61 -2.16 -6.12 3.39
CA ARG A 61 -1.37 -6.95 4.32
C ARG A 61 -2.22 -7.87 5.17
N ASN A 62 -3.46 -7.48 5.43
CA ASN A 62 -4.39 -8.19 6.31
C ASN A 62 -5.51 -8.87 5.52
N SER A 63 -5.43 -8.85 4.18
CA SER A 63 -6.44 -9.42 3.29
C SER A 63 -5.89 -10.64 2.56
N LYS A 64 -6.79 -11.54 2.16
CA LYS A 64 -6.43 -12.68 1.33
C LYS A 64 -6.00 -12.20 -0.06
N PRO A 65 -5.04 -12.87 -0.71
CA PRO A 65 -4.57 -12.47 -2.04
C PRO A 65 -5.70 -12.37 -3.09
N GLU A 66 -6.71 -13.24 -3.03
CA GLU A 66 -7.83 -13.20 -3.98
C GLU A 66 -8.67 -11.92 -3.84
N ASP A 67 -8.91 -11.48 -2.61
CA ASP A 67 -9.65 -10.25 -2.33
C ASP A 67 -8.85 -9.03 -2.78
N VAL A 68 -7.53 -9.06 -2.58
CA VAL A 68 -6.63 -8.00 -3.05
C VAL A 68 -6.69 -7.88 -4.56
N ASP A 69 -6.63 -9.00 -5.29
CA ASP A 69 -6.72 -9.01 -6.75
C ASP A 69 -8.07 -8.47 -7.25
N ARG A 70 -9.18 -8.87 -6.63
CA ARG A 70 -10.53 -8.37 -6.97
C ARG A 70 -10.66 -6.87 -6.72
N MET A 71 -10.19 -6.40 -5.56
CA MET A 71 -10.16 -4.98 -5.21
C MET A 71 -9.30 -4.19 -6.20
N LEU A 72 -8.11 -4.69 -6.51
CA LEU A 72 -7.18 -4.08 -7.46
C LEU A 72 -7.84 -3.94 -8.84
N GLN A 73 -8.45 -5.01 -9.37
CA GLN A 73 -9.16 -4.99 -10.66
C GLN A 73 -10.29 -3.95 -10.66
N LEU A 74 -11.09 -3.90 -9.60
CA LEU A 74 -12.19 -2.94 -9.45
C LEU A 74 -11.68 -1.49 -9.50
N LEU A 75 -10.66 -1.17 -8.70
CA LEU A 75 -10.16 0.21 -8.56
C LEU A 75 -9.43 0.70 -9.82
N ILE A 76 -8.61 -0.16 -10.42
CA ILE A 76 -7.89 0.17 -11.67
C ILE A 76 -8.88 0.37 -12.82
N THR A 77 -9.91 -0.47 -12.92
CA THR A 77 -10.96 -0.33 -13.95
C THR A 77 -11.68 1.01 -13.81
N ARG A 78 -12.02 1.42 -12.57
CA ARG A 78 -12.63 2.73 -12.29
C ARG A 78 -11.71 3.91 -12.59
N SER A 79 -10.39 3.72 -12.50
CA SER A 79 -9.41 4.76 -12.84
C SER A 79 -9.39 5.10 -14.33
N CYS A 80 -9.92 4.24 -15.21
CA CYS A 80 -9.99 4.44 -16.66
C CYS A 80 -8.69 4.97 -17.29
N GLY A 81 -7.54 4.40 -16.88
CA GLY A 81 -6.22 4.77 -17.41
C GLY A 81 -5.62 6.07 -16.85
N SER A 82 -6.29 6.73 -15.91
CA SER A 82 -5.80 7.95 -15.25
C SER A 82 -4.93 7.69 -14.01
N LEU A 83 -4.65 6.43 -13.70
CA LEU A 83 -3.89 6.02 -12.51
C LEU A 83 -2.46 6.54 -12.54
N ARG A 84 -2.06 7.27 -11.50
CA ARG A 84 -0.74 7.89 -11.33
C ARG A 84 0.07 7.26 -10.20
N LYS A 85 -0.58 6.86 -9.11
CA LYS A 85 0.06 6.21 -7.96
C LYS A 85 -0.70 4.93 -7.59
N LEU A 86 0.03 3.84 -7.38
CA LEU A 86 -0.49 2.58 -6.87
C LEU A 86 0.43 2.07 -5.75
N SER A 87 -0.13 1.80 -4.58
CA SER A 87 0.52 1.13 -3.45
C SER A 87 -0.30 -0.09 -3.06
N VAL A 88 0.28 -1.28 -3.19
CA VAL A 88 -0.33 -2.56 -2.80
C VAL A 88 0.77 -3.51 -2.33
N SER A 89 0.53 -4.23 -1.25
CA SER A 89 1.46 -5.23 -0.71
C SER A 89 0.92 -6.64 -0.90
N GLY A 90 1.81 -7.62 -1.09
CA GLY A 90 1.40 -9.03 -1.05
C GLY A 90 0.69 -9.52 -2.31
N LEU A 91 0.96 -8.96 -3.49
CA LEU A 91 0.38 -9.50 -4.73
C LEU A 91 0.95 -10.90 -5.01
N ALA A 92 0.09 -11.91 -5.04
CA ALA A 92 0.46 -13.31 -5.30
C ALA A 92 0.36 -13.71 -6.78
N GLY A 93 -0.26 -12.87 -7.62
CA GLY A 93 -0.56 -13.20 -9.01
C GLY A 93 0.34 -12.52 -10.05
N ASP A 94 1.04 -13.31 -10.86
CA ASP A 94 1.72 -12.85 -12.09
C ASP A 94 0.74 -12.17 -13.06
N GLN A 95 -0.54 -12.56 -13.05
CA GLN A 95 -1.59 -11.93 -13.85
C GLN A 95 -1.91 -10.51 -13.37
N SER A 96 -1.84 -10.25 -12.06
CA SER A 96 -2.18 -8.97 -11.46
C SER A 96 -1.20 -7.87 -11.88
N ILE A 97 0.10 -8.19 -11.94
CA ILE A 97 1.11 -7.23 -12.43
C ILE A 97 0.96 -6.96 -13.94
N LEU A 98 0.64 -7.98 -14.74
CA LEU A 98 0.35 -7.78 -16.17
C LEU A 98 -0.93 -6.95 -16.37
N PHE A 99 -1.95 -7.17 -15.54
CA PHE A 99 -3.17 -6.36 -15.53
C PHE A 99 -2.86 -4.89 -15.21
N ILE A 100 -2.06 -4.63 -14.16
CA ILE A 100 -1.59 -3.26 -13.86
C ILE A 100 -0.87 -2.66 -15.07
N ALA A 101 0.07 -3.40 -15.66
CA ALA A 101 0.85 -2.95 -16.81
C ALA A 101 -0.01 -2.61 -18.04
N ASN A 102 -1.08 -3.37 -18.28
CA ASN A 102 -2.01 -3.16 -19.39
C ASN A 102 -2.91 -1.93 -19.19
N HIS A 103 -3.42 -1.73 -17.97
CA HIS A 103 -4.45 -0.74 -17.68
C HIS A 103 -3.93 0.57 -17.06
N ALA A 104 -2.69 0.62 -16.59
CA ALA A 104 -2.10 1.77 -15.88
C ALA A 104 -0.84 2.33 -16.58
N GLN A 105 -0.93 2.65 -17.87
CA GLN A 105 0.20 3.19 -18.65
C GLN A 105 0.63 4.61 -18.22
N SER A 106 -0.24 5.33 -17.50
CA SER A 106 0.03 6.67 -16.94
C SER A 106 0.73 6.65 -15.57
N LEU A 107 1.07 5.46 -15.07
CA LEU A 107 1.54 5.25 -13.69
C LEU A 107 2.94 5.83 -13.47
N ARG A 108 3.07 6.69 -12.47
CA ARG A 108 4.33 7.35 -12.10
C ARG A 108 4.95 6.77 -10.84
N THR A 109 4.12 6.25 -9.94
CA THR A 109 4.54 5.69 -8.66
C THR A 109 3.92 4.31 -8.49
N LEU A 110 4.76 3.29 -8.37
CA LEU A 110 4.35 1.92 -8.16
C LEU A 110 5.06 1.37 -6.93
N ARG A 111 4.31 0.91 -5.94
CA ARG A 111 4.85 0.20 -4.77
C ARG A 111 4.20 -1.16 -4.66
N LEU A 112 5.04 -2.18 -4.67
CA LEU A 112 4.65 -3.58 -4.65
C LEU A 112 5.37 -4.37 -3.55
N PRO A 113 5.47 -3.88 -2.29
CA PRO A 113 6.24 -4.58 -1.28
C PRO A 113 5.68 -5.98 -0.99
N ARG A 114 6.56 -6.96 -0.73
CA ARG A 114 6.21 -8.35 -0.41
C ARG A 114 5.40 -9.07 -1.50
N SER A 115 5.54 -8.66 -2.76
CA SER A 115 4.82 -9.30 -3.86
C SER A 115 5.61 -10.47 -4.45
N GLU A 116 4.92 -11.54 -4.83
CA GLU A 116 5.50 -12.75 -5.42
C GLU A 116 5.66 -12.60 -6.94
N ILE A 117 6.47 -11.63 -7.36
CA ILE A 117 6.66 -11.30 -8.78
C ILE A 117 7.96 -11.91 -9.28
N ASN A 118 7.88 -12.62 -10.41
CA ASN A 118 9.03 -13.25 -11.05
C ASN A 118 9.72 -12.35 -12.09
N ASP A 119 11.01 -12.57 -12.32
CA ASP A 119 11.83 -11.78 -13.25
C ASP A 119 11.27 -11.71 -14.68
N SER A 120 10.80 -12.85 -15.20
CA SER A 120 10.23 -12.95 -16.56
C SER A 120 8.99 -12.06 -16.73
N ILE A 121 8.13 -12.02 -15.71
CA ILE A 121 6.87 -11.27 -15.76
C ILE A 121 7.13 -9.79 -15.55
N MET A 122 8.01 -9.44 -14.60
CA MET A 122 8.44 -8.06 -14.41
C MET A 122 9.13 -7.51 -15.67
N GLY A 123 9.90 -8.32 -16.39
CA GLY A 123 10.49 -7.92 -17.67
C GLY A 123 9.46 -7.54 -18.72
N LYS A 124 8.37 -8.31 -18.84
CA LYS A 124 7.24 -7.99 -19.74
C LYS A 124 6.50 -6.72 -19.29
N ALA A 125 6.18 -6.63 -18.01
CA ALA A 125 5.47 -5.48 -17.43
C ALA A 125 6.27 -4.17 -17.54
N ALA A 126 7.60 -4.23 -17.37
CA ALA A 126 8.48 -3.08 -17.47
C ALA A 126 8.39 -2.37 -18.83
N GLY A 127 8.21 -3.12 -19.92
CA GLY A 127 8.03 -2.56 -21.26
C GLY A 127 6.81 -1.67 -21.41
N MET A 128 5.75 -1.93 -20.64
CA MET A 128 4.49 -1.17 -20.68
C MET A 128 4.49 0.00 -19.68
N LEU A 129 5.27 -0.11 -18.61
CA LEU A 129 5.33 0.84 -17.49
C LEU A 129 6.43 1.90 -17.65
N SER A 130 6.67 2.38 -18.88
CA SER A 130 7.78 3.30 -19.21
C SER A 130 7.73 4.68 -18.53
N THR A 131 6.58 5.07 -17.98
CA THR A 131 6.33 6.36 -17.33
C THR A 131 6.66 6.37 -15.83
N ILE A 132 7.05 5.23 -15.25
CA ILE A 132 7.37 5.11 -13.83
C ILE A 132 8.57 6.00 -13.46
N THR A 133 8.40 6.73 -12.37
CA THR A 133 9.41 7.62 -11.74
C THR A 133 9.84 7.15 -10.36
N PHE A 134 8.96 6.42 -9.67
CA PHE A 134 9.20 5.83 -8.34
C PHE A 134 8.75 4.38 -8.37
N LEU A 135 9.65 3.46 -8.01
CA LEU A 135 9.39 2.03 -7.93
C LEU A 135 9.85 1.48 -6.58
N ASP A 136 8.99 0.73 -5.90
CA ASP A 136 9.30 0.01 -4.67
C ASP A 136 9.00 -1.47 -4.83
N LEU A 137 10.07 -2.28 -4.76
CA LEU A 137 10.07 -3.75 -4.86
C LEU A 137 10.67 -4.36 -3.59
N SER A 138 10.45 -3.71 -2.44
CA SER A 138 10.93 -4.20 -1.15
C SER A 138 10.31 -5.55 -0.80
N TYR A 139 11.09 -6.47 -0.24
CA TYR A 139 10.67 -7.82 0.18
C TYR A 139 10.15 -8.71 -0.96
N CYS A 140 10.43 -8.37 -2.22
CA CYS A 140 10.12 -9.25 -3.36
C CYS A 140 11.27 -10.25 -3.55
N ILE A 141 11.12 -11.46 -3.00
CA ILE A 141 12.20 -12.47 -2.97
C ILE A 141 12.60 -13.00 -4.35
N ASN A 142 11.64 -13.08 -5.28
CA ASN A 142 11.78 -13.67 -6.62
C ASN A 142 12.27 -12.67 -7.68
N ILE A 143 12.50 -11.41 -7.29
CA ILE A 143 13.10 -10.38 -8.15
C ILE A 143 14.62 -10.44 -8.02
N GLY A 144 15.31 -10.47 -9.16
CA GLY A 144 16.77 -10.47 -9.27
C GLY A 144 17.30 -9.50 -10.32
N ALA A 145 18.55 -9.71 -10.73
CA ALA A 145 19.25 -8.81 -11.64
C ALA A 145 18.56 -8.68 -13.01
N GLN A 146 17.93 -9.75 -13.52
CA GLN A 146 17.29 -9.73 -14.84
C GLN A 146 16.06 -8.80 -14.86
N ALA A 147 15.23 -8.85 -13.81
CA ALA A 147 14.12 -7.90 -13.67
C ALA A 147 14.63 -6.46 -13.57
N LEU A 148 15.62 -6.20 -12.72
CA LEU A 148 16.16 -4.86 -12.53
C LEU A 148 16.77 -4.32 -13.82
N GLU A 149 17.49 -5.15 -14.57
CA GLU A 149 18.03 -4.76 -15.88
C GLU A 149 16.90 -4.42 -16.87
N ALA A 150 15.84 -5.21 -16.93
CA ALA A 150 14.68 -4.94 -17.79
C ALA A 150 13.96 -3.64 -17.38
N ILE A 151 13.74 -3.43 -16.08
CA ILE A 151 13.17 -2.20 -15.53
C ILE A 151 14.02 -1.01 -15.95
N GLY A 152 15.34 -1.05 -15.74
CA GLY A 152 16.21 0.06 -16.12
C GLY A 152 16.31 0.28 -17.63
N LYS A 153 16.16 -0.78 -18.45
CA LYS A 153 16.08 -0.67 -19.92
C LYS A 153 14.80 0.03 -20.39
N HIS A 154 13.65 -0.25 -19.79
CA HIS A 154 12.37 0.27 -20.25
C HIS A 154 11.89 1.54 -19.51
N CYS A 155 12.11 1.64 -18.20
CA CYS A 155 11.65 2.73 -17.34
C CYS A 155 12.69 3.86 -17.26
N LYS A 156 12.94 4.56 -18.39
CA LYS A 156 13.97 5.62 -18.49
C LYS A 156 13.68 6.90 -17.68
N SER A 157 12.47 7.01 -17.13
CA SER A 157 12.05 8.11 -16.25
C SER A 157 12.23 7.79 -14.77
N LEU A 158 12.76 6.61 -14.42
CA LEU A 158 12.93 6.18 -13.04
C LEU A 158 13.95 7.07 -12.32
N THR A 159 13.51 7.64 -11.19
CA THR A 159 14.33 8.53 -10.33
C THR A 159 14.49 7.99 -8.92
N THR A 160 13.55 7.17 -8.45
CA THR A 160 13.58 6.54 -7.13
C THR A 160 13.36 5.04 -7.26
N LEU A 161 14.28 4.24 -6.71
CA LEU A 161 14.15 2.79 -6.61
C LEU A 161 14.33 2.38 -5.15
N ARG A 162 13.40 1.57 -4.64
CA ARG A 162 13.50 0.94 -3.32
C ARG A 162 13.52 -0.57 -3.47
N ARG A 163 14.55 -1.17 -2.90
CA ARG A 163 14.83 -2.60 -2.91
C ARG A 163 15.37 -2.93 -1.52
N ILE A 164 14.46 -3.12 -0.57
CA ILE A 164 14.80 -3.47 0.82
C ILE A 164 14.46 -4.96 1.01
N MET A 165 15.35 -5.74 1.61
CA MET A 165 15.09 -7.16 1.92
C MET A 165 14.97 -7.38 3.43
N HIS A 166 14.40 -8.50 3.85
CA HIS A 166 14.53 -8.94 5.24
C HIS A 166 15.81 -9.78 5.40
N PRO A 167 16.61 -9.64 6.48
CA PRO A 167 17.84 -10.42 6.66
C PRO A 167 17.65 -11.93 6.50
N LEU A 168 16.52 -12.47 6.98
CA LEU A 168 16.19 -13.89 6.86
C LEU A 168 15.93 -14.35 5.41
N GLU A 169 15.46 -13.47 4.53
CA GLU A 169 15.17 -13.76 3.12
C GLU A 169 16.45 -13.87 2.28
N VAL A 170 17.58 -13.36 2.79
CA VAL A 170 18.85 -13.28 2.06
C VAL A 170 19.87 -14.32 2.54
N ILE A 171 19.58 -15.07 3.61
CA ILE A 171 20.49 -16.09 4.19
C ILE A 171 20.95 -17.12 3.15
N ASN A 172 20.06 -17.51 2.24
CA ASN A 172 20.36 -18.51 1.21
C ASN A 172 20.97 -17.91 -0.08
N LYS A 173 21.12 -16.58 -0.17
CA LYS A 173 21.73 -15.93 -1.33
C LYS A 173 23.24 -15.82 -1.12
N LEU A 174 24.00 -16.01 -2.20
CA LEU A 174 25.48 -15.91 -2.17
C LEU A 174 25.97 -14.47 -2.30
N SER A 175 25.36 -13.71 -3.21
CA SER A 175 25.64 -12.30 -3.48
C SER A 175 24.49 -11.73 -4.31
N GLN A 176 24.32 -10.42 -4.26
CA GLN A 176 23.39 -9.64 -5.08
C GLN A 176 24.13 -8.51 -5.83
N ASP A 177 25.43 -8.69 -6.06
CA ASP A 177 26.26 -7.73 -6.82
C ASP A 177 25.80 -7.58 -8.27
N ASP A 178 25.19 -8.62 -8.83
CA ASP A 178 24.55 -8.60 -10.14
C ASP A 178 23.34 -7.66 -10.19
N GLU A 179 22.50 -7.63 -9.13
CA GLU A 179 21.41 -6.65 -8.97
C GLU A 179 21.97 -5.22 -8.97
N ALA A 180 23.05 -4.99 -8.21
CA ALA A 180 23.72 -3.69 -8.14
C ALA A 180 24.33 -3.27 -9.48
N LEU A 181 24.98 -4.20 -10.20
CA LEU A 181 25.55 -3.96 -11.52
C LEU A 181 24.46 -3.62 -12.56
N ALA A 182 23.33 -4.33 -12.53
CA ALA A 182 22.19 -4.05 -13.40
C ALA A 182 21.65 -2.63 -13.19
N ILE A 183 21.53 -2.19 -11.92
CA ILE A 183 21.13 -0.82 -11.59
C ILE A 183 22.16 0.18 -12.12
N ALA A 184 23.45 -0.04 -11.84
CA ALA A 184 24.53 0.86 -12.26
C ALA A 184 24.56 1.07 -13.79
N THR A 185 24.38 0.00 -14.56
CA THR A 185 24.47 0.04 -16.03
C THR A 185 23.22 0.59 -16.70
N THR A 186 22.03 0.38 -16.13
CA THR A 186 20.77 0.68 -16.83
C THR A 186 20.01 1.90 -16.31
N MET A 187 20.30 2.38 -15.10
CA MET A 187 19.53 3.43 -14.40
C MET A 187 20.35 4.69 -14.04
N PRO A 188 21.03 5.36 -14.99
CA PRO A 188 21.94 6.47 -14.69
C PRO A 188 21.24 7.74 -14.17
N ARG A 189 19.91 7.83 -14.26
CA ARG A 189 19.09 9.00 -13.85
C ARG A 189 18.53 8.89 -12.43
N LEU A 190 18.88 7.83 -11.69
CA LEU A 190 18.46 7.69 -10.31
C LEU A 190 18.95 8.85 -9.46
N LYS A 191 18.04 9.36 -8.63
CA LYS A 191 18.30 10.37 -7.60
C LYS A 191 18.26 9.75 -6.22
N HIS A 192 17.32 8.85 -5.97
CA HIS A 192 17.20 8.17 -4.68
C HIS A 192 17.26 6.66 -4.91
N LEU A 193 18.22 6.00 -4.25
CA LEU A 193 18.35 4.55 -4.29
C LEU A 193 18.38 4.03 -2.86
N GLU A 194 17.45 3.13 -2.55
CA GLU A 194 17.44 2.41 -1.28
C GLU A 194 17.65 0.93 -1.57
N ILE A 195 18.82 0.41 -1.21
CA ILE A 195 19.24 -0.99 -1.33
C ILE A 195 19.70 -1.47 0.04
N ALA A 196 18.75 -1.87 0.88
CA ALA A 196 19.00 -2.17 2.29
C ALA A 196 18.82 -3.67 2.58
N TYR A 197 19.70 -4.21 3.42
CA TYR A 197 19.81 -5.63 3.79
C TYR A 197 20.06 -6.56 2.59
N LEU A 198 20.74 -6.07 1.56
CA LEU A 198 21.23 -6.91 0.46
C LEU A 198 22.67 -7.38 0.73
N LEU A 199 23.03 -8.55 0.20
CA LEU A 199 24.41 -9.04 0.19
C LEU A 199 25.18 -8.44 -1.00
N VAL A 200 25.53 -7.17 -0.88
CA VAL A 200 26.30 -6.41 -1.90
C VAL A 200 27.63 -5.93 -1.36
N ASP A 201 28.64 -5.96 -2.21
CA ASP A 201 30.00 -5.54 -1.88
C ASP A 201 30.24 -4.05 -2.20
N THR A 202 31.26 -3.50 -1.54
CA THR A 202 31.69 -2.11 -1.73
C THR A 202 31.99 -1.75 -3.18
N SER A 203 32.59 -2.68 -3.94
CA SER A 203 32.90 -2.50 -5.37
C SER A 203 31.66 -2.22 -6.21
N SER A 204 30.57 -2.95 -5.96
CA SER A 204 29.29 -2.81 -6.66
C SER A 204 28.62 -1.47 -6.37
N ILE A 205 28.67 -1.02 -5.11
CA ILE A 205 28.18 0.31 -4.72
C ILE A 205 28.99 1.43 -5.38
N ILE A 206 30.32 1.28 -5.42
CA ILE A 206 31.20 2.24 -6.12
C ILE A 206 30.82 2.34 -7.60
N GLU A 207 30.46 1.24 -8.24
CA GLU A 207 30.04 1.23 -9.65
C GLU A 207 28.70 1.94 -9.86
N ILE A 208 27.74 1.76 -8.94
CA ILE A 208 26.50 2.54 -8.91
C ILE A 208 26.83 4.04 -8.80
N LEU A 209 27.69 4.43 -7.88
CA LEU A 209 28.04 5.83 -7.65
C LEU A 209 28.73 6.49 -8.86
N LYS A 210 29.54 5.74 -9.61
CA LYS A 210 30.17 6.24 -10.84
C LYS A 210 29.17 6.46 -11.97
N ASN A 211 28.20 5.56 -12.14
CA ASN A 211 27.27 5.60 -13.27
C ASN A 211 26.01 6.43 -12.99
N CYS A 212 25.48 6.39 -11.75
CA CYS A 212 24.33 7.18 -11.30
C CYS A 212 24.77 8.55 -10.78
N THR A 213 25.28 9.40 -11.66
CA THR A 213 25.89 10.71 -11.29
C THR A 213 24.90 11.74 -10.70
N HIS A 214 23.60 11.47 -10.76
CA HIS A 214 22.54 12.32 -10.21
C HIS A 214 22.03 11.87 -8.84
N LEU A 215 22.69 10.88 -8.23
CA LEU A 215 22.27 10.33 -6.95
C LEU A 215 22.44 11.35 -5.81
N GLU A 216 21.32 11.65 -5.16
CA GLU A 216 21.18 12.55 -4.02
C GLU A 216 21.04 11.75 -2.71
N LEU A 217 20.48 10.54 -2.77
CA LEU A 217 20.31 9.66 -1.61
C LEU A 217 20.69 8.22 -1.96
N LEU A 218 21.56 7.62 -1.14
CA LEU A 218 21.90 6.21 -1.16
C LEU A 218 21.68 5.63 0.24
N ASP A 219 20.73 4.71 0.37
CA ASP A 219 20.53 3.94 1.58
C ASP A 219 21.06 2.52 1.39
N VAL A 220 22.04 2.14 2.20
CA VAL A 220 22.71 0.83 2.22
C VAL A 220 22.65 0.19 3.61
N ARG A 221 21.66 0.56 4.43
CA ARG A 221 21.48 -0.02 5.78
C ARG A 221 21.43 -1.54 5.72
N GLY A 222 22.14 -2.21 6.62
CA GLY A 222 22.16 -3.68 6.70
C GLY A 222 23.00 -4.37 5.62
N CYS A 223 23.61 -3.63 4.68
CA CYS A 223 24.56 -4.18 3.71
C CYS A 223 25.95 -4.25 4.37
N TRP A 224 26.18 -5.29 5.18
CA TRP A 224 27.35 -5.39 6.08
C TRP A 224 28.72 -5.45 5.36
N ASN A 225 28.76 -5.84 4.08
CA ASN A 225 30.00 -5.88 3.29
C ASN A 225 30.36 -4.52 2.64
N VAL A 226 29.50 -3.51 2.80
CA VAL A 226 29.73 -2.17 2.26
C VAL A 226 30.57 -1.36 3.24
N ASN A 227 31.71 -0.87 2.78
CA ASN A 227 32.57 0.06 3.51
C ASN A 227 32.98 1.19 2.58
N LEU A 228 32.26 2.31 2.67
CA LEU A 228 32.51 3.48 1.83
C LEU A 228 33.42 4.47 2.55
N ASP A 229 34.62 4.66 2.00
CA ASP A 229 35.55 5.68 2.48
C ASP A 229 34.91 7.08 2.42
N GLU A 230 34.92 7.82 3.53
CA GLU A 230 34.38 9.19 3.56
C GLU A 230 35.01 10.11 2.51
N LYS A 231 36.30 9.90 2.22
CA LYS A 231 37.04 10.66 1.19
C LYS A 231 36.47 10.41 -0.21
N PHE A 232 35.99 9.20 -0.46
CA PHE A 232 35.35 8.85 -1.73
C PHE A 232 33.96 9.47 -1.82
N VAL A 233 33.15 9.35 -0.77
CA VAL A 233 31.79 9.93 -0.72
C VAL A 233 31.81 11.45 -0.89
N LYS A 234 32.83 12.15 -0.34
CA LYS A 234 33.02 13.60 -0.50
C LYS A 234 33.18 14.06 -1.96
N ARG A 235 33.48 13.16 -2.91
CA ARG A 235 33.50 13.47 -4.36
C ARG A 235 32.09 13.73 -4.92
N PHE A 236 31.06 13.33 -4.20
CA PHE A 236 29.65 13.48 -4.56
C PHE A 236 28.98 14.45 -3.57
N PRO A 237 29.09 15.77 -3.78
CA PRO A 237 28.70 16.76 -2.76
C PRO A 237 27.20 16.80 -2.43
N LYS A 238 26.35 16.28 -3.34
CA LYS A 238 24.89 16.21 -3.14
C LYS A 238 24.44 14.87 -2.55
N LEU A 239 25.33 13.90 -2.42
CA LEU A 239 24.99 12.55 -2.02
C LEU A 239 24.89 12.44 -0.50
N LYS A 240 23.73 12.00 -0.03
CA LYS A 240 23.50 11.57 1.34
C LYS A 240 23.54 10.05 1.40
N VAL A 241 24.50 9.50 2.15
CA VAL A 241 24.61 8.06 2.41
C VAL A 241 24.01 7.73 3.77
N VAL A 242 23.18 6.68 3.84
CA VAL A 242 22.59 6.14 5.07
C VAL A 242 23.00 4.69 5.22
N GLY A 243 23.39 4.28 6.44
CA GLY A 243 23.97 2.95 6.68
C GLY A 243 25.49 2.92 6.40
N PRO A 244 26.12 1.74 6.38
CA PRO A 244 25.51 0.41 6.44
C PRO A 244 25.17 -0.05 7.87
N LEU A 245 25.76 0.56 8.89
CA LEU A 245 25.50 0.25 10.29
C LEU A 245 24.03 0.55 10.64
N VAL A 246 23.34 -0.46 11.15
CA VAL A 246 22.03 -0.34 11.78
C VAL A 246 22.29 -0.25 13.27
N PHE A 247 22.05 0.92 13.87
CA PHE A 247 22.03 1.04 15.33
C PHE A 247 20.68 0.50 15.80
N ASP A 248 20.62 -0.78 16.15
CA ASP A 248 19.47 -1.32 16.85
C ASP A 248 19.42 -0.68 18.23
N CYS A 249 18.45 0.21 18.43
CA CYS A 249 18.17 0.85 19.71
C CYS A 249 17.59 -0.11 20.77
N TYR A 250 17.59 -1.42 20.49
CA TYR A 250 17.20 -2.48 21.42
C TYR A 250 18.39 -3.18 22.09
N ASP A 251 19.63 -2.85 21.74
CA ASP A 251 20.82 -3.54 22.27
C ASP A 251 21.65 -2.70 23.25
N MET A 252 20.96 -1.93 24.09
CA MET A 252 21.54 -1.38 25.32
C MET A 252 20.45 -1.35 26.40
N ASN A 253 20.52 -2.35 27.29
CA ASN A 253 19.95 -2.45 28.64
C ASN A 253 18.84 -3.50 28.82
N GLY A 254 19.25 -4.70 29.25
CA GLY A 254 18.61 -5.37 30.38
C GLY A 254 17.56 -6.43 30.09
N TRP A 255 18.00 -7.62 29.65
CA TRP A 255 17.40 -8.86 30.13
C TRP A 255 18.47 -9.92 30.35
N ASP A 256 19.44 -9.60 31.20
CA ASP A 256 19.98 -10.61 32.10
C ASP A 256 18.95 -10.81 33.22
N ASN A 257 18.64 -12.07 33.52
CA ASN A 257 17.63 -12.60 34.45
C ASN A 257 16.18 -12.72 33.93
N CYS A 258 15.88 -13.85 33.29
CA CYS A 258 14.86 -14.73 33.86
C CYS A 258 15.42 -16.16 33.91
N SER A 259 15.71 -16.57 35.14
CA SER A 259 16.16 -17.88 35.55
C SER A 259 15.20 -19.00 35.13
N ASP A 260 15.82 -20.13 34.80
CA ASP A 260 15.25 -21.46 34.73
C ASP A 260 14.13 -21.72 35.75
N TYR A 261 12.94 -22.06 35.27
CA TYR A 261 12.08 -23.02 35.96
C TYR A 261 11.59 -24.06 34.96
N SER A 262 12.39 -25.11 34.85
CA SER A 262 11.94 -26.44 34.45
C SER A 262 10.90 -26.93 35.48
N GLY A 263 9.67 -27.16 35.01
CA GLY A 263 8.58 -27.77 35.76
C GLY A 263 7.75 -28.65 34.83
N SER A 264 8.14 -29.91 34.77
CA SER A 264 7.59 -30.99 33.94
C SER A 264 6.09 -31.30 34.17
N SER A 265 5.49 -31.89 33.12
CA SER A 265 4.48 -32.97 33.14
C SER A 265 2.99 -32.65 33.36
N GLY A 266 2.22 -32.85 32.27
CA GLY A 266 1.23 -33.93 32.20
C GLY A 266 -0.25 -33.62 32.56
N TYR A 267 -1.13 -34.27 31.79
CA TYR A 267 -2.57 -34.53 32.01
C TYR A 267 -3.63 -33.59 31.39
N LEU A 268 -4.04 -33.98 30.18
CA LEU A 268 -5.38 -34.45 29.76
C LEU A 268 -6.68 -33.78 30.26
N ALA A 269 -7.54 -33.59 29.25
CA ALA A 269 -8.96 -33.94 29.18
C ALA A 269 -9.98 -33.09 29.96
N TRP A 270 -10.79 -32.35 29.19
CA TRP A 270 -12.22 -32.24 29.45
C TRP A 270 -12.99 -32.35 28.14
N ASP A 271 -13.44 -33.58 27.91
CA ASP A 271 -14.52 -33.96 27.02
C ASP A 271 -15.78 -34.06 27.90
N PHE A 272 -16.84 -33.29 27.62
CA PHE A 272 -18.20 -33.69 28.02
C PHE A 272 -19.31 -33.01 27.18
N VAL A 273 -19.77 -33.78 26.18
CA VAL A 273 -21.16 -34.18 25.87
C VAL A 273 -22.21 -33.14 25.39
N ALA A 274 -22.51 -33.30 24.09
CA ALA A 274 -23.79 -33.50 23.40
C ALA A 274 -24.94 -32.48 23.40
N GLY A 275 -25.52 -32.35 22.20
CA GLY A 275 -26.88 -31.88 21.98
C GLY A 275 -27.19 -31.64 20.50
N ASP A 276 -27.47 -32.71 19.75
CA ASP A 276 -28.12 -32.66 18.42
C ASP A 276 -29.55 -32.11 18.54
N ILE A 277 -30.02 -31.37 17.53
CA ILE A 277 -31.43 -31.30 17.06
C ILE A 277 -31.43 -30.71 15.64
N ASP A 278 -31.87 -31.54 14.69
CA ASP A 278 -32.38 -31.17 13.37
C ASP A 278 -33.87 -30.76 13.49
N ASP A 279 -34.37 -29.92 12.57
CA ASP A 279 -35.66 -30.10 11.87
C ASP A 279 -35.95 -28.98 10.82
N ASP A 280 -36.68 -29.37 9.77
CA ASP A 280 -36.84 -28.85 8.39
C ASP A 280 -37.75 -27.60 8.13
N ASP A 281 -37.39 -26.81 7.07
CA ASP A 281 -38.12 -26.19 5.90
C ASP A 281 -39.57 -25.57 6.02
N PRO A 282 -40.20 -24.84 5.03
CA PRO A 282 -39.76 -24.33 3.70
C PRO A 282 -40.25 -22.91 3.22
N GLU A 283 -39.64 -22.48 2.10
CA GLU A 283 -40.10 -21.62 0.96
C GLU A 283 -40.84 -20.28 1.16
N MET A 284 -40.29 -19.22 0.55
CA MET A 284 -41.03 -18.23 -0.27
C MET A 284 -40.05 -17.51 -1.25
N LEU A 285 -40.19 -17.80 -2.54
CA LEU A 285 -39.67 -17.02 -3.66
C LEU A 285 -40.69 -15.94 -4.03
N ASP A 286 -40.27 -14.67 -4.14
CA ASP A 286 -40.88 -13.75 -5.12
C ASP A 286 -39.93 -12.61 -5.55
N ASP A 287 -39.64 -12.62 -6.84
CA ASP A 287 -39.32 -11.56 -7.81
C ASP A 287 -38.26 -10.45 -7.59
N PHE A 288 -37.16 -10.64 -8.34
CA PHE A 288 -36.72 -9.82 -9.50
C PHE A 288 -36.41 -8.33 -9.28
N TRP A 289 -35.11 -8.00 -9.21
CA TRP A 289 -34.58 -6.74 -9.77
C TRP A 289 -33.31 -7.02 -10.60
N GLU A 290 -33.35 -6.54 -11.84
CA GLU A 290 -32.30 -6.66 -12.85
C GLU A 290 -31.02 -5.90 -12.46
N ASP A 291 -29.87 -6.59 -12.63
CA ASP A 291 -28.53 -6.08 -12.94
C ASP A 291 -28.11 -4.69 -12.42
N GLU A 292 -27.87 -4.59 -11.12
CA GLU A 292 -26.77 -3.77 -10.59
C GLU A 292 -25.94 -4.65 -9.64
N HIS A 293 -24.69 -4.99 -10.02
CA HIS A 293 -23.76 -5.65 -9.09
C HIS A 293 -23.70 -4.85 -7.76
N PRO A 294 -24.19 -5.42 -6.64
CA PRO A 294 -24.53 -4.62 -5.48
C PRO A 294 -23.26 -4.19 -4.74
N ILE A 295 -23.30 -2.95 -4.25
CA ILE A 295 -22.30 -2.37 -3.34
C ILE A 295 -22.08 -3.25 -2.08
N GLU A 296 -23.01 -4.16 -1.79
CA GLU A 296 -22.96 -5.15 -0.72
C GLU A 296 -21.73 -6.10 -0.84
N ASP A 297 -21.33 -6.50 -2.04
CA ASP A 297 -20.16 -7.39 -2.24
C ASP A 297 -18.85 -6.73 -1.83
N VAL A 298 -18.72 -5.41 -2.06
CA VAL A 298 -17.50 -4.65 -1.73
C VAL A 298 -17.38 -4.45 -0.22
N GLU A 299 -18.51 -4.37 0.47
CA GLU A 299 -18.54 -4.24 1.92
C GLU A 299 -18.02 -5.53 2.59
N MET A 300 -18.37 -6.71 2.06
CA MET A 300 -17.89 -8.00 2.57
C MET A 300 -16.37 -8.14 2.54
N TRP A 301 -15.68 -7.56 1.55
CA TRP A 301 -14.21 -7.57 1.45
C TRP A 301 -13.51 -6.81 2.59
N PHE A 302 -14.25 -6.09 3.44
CA PHE A 302 -13.71 -5.40 4.62
C PHE A 302 -13.96 -6.14 5.94
N TYR A 303 -14.73 -7.23 5.97
CA TYR A 303 -15.19 -7.88 7.21
C TYR A 303 -14.75 -9.33 7.42
N ASP A 304 -14.01 -9.92 6.48
CA ASP A 304 -13.65 -11.35 6.51
C ASP A 304 -12.57 -11.76 7.54
N ASP A 305 -12.23 -10.92 8.52
CA ASP A 305 -11.30 -11.28 9.59
C ASP A 305 -11.57 -10.55 10.92
N VAL A 306 -12.75 -10.80 11.51
CA VAL A 306 -13.04 -10.38 12.90
C VAL A 306 -13.60 -11.57 13.69
N ASN A 307 -12.73 -12.52 14.03
CA ASN A 307 -13.01 -13.53 15.04
C ASN A 307 -11.99 -13.47 16.18
N VAL A 308 -11.75 -12.28 16.76
CA VAL A 308 -11.14 -12.13 18.08
C VAL A 308 -11.70 -10.87 18.79
N VAL A 309 -12.48 -11.14 19.84
CA VAL A 309 -13.05 -10.28 20.90
C VAL A 309 -14.12 -9.25 20.56
N ASP A 310 -15.32 -9.60 21.03
CA ASP A 310 -16.48 -8.78 21.36
C ASP A 310 -16.13 -7.43 22.03
N ALA A 311 -16.67 -6.36 21.44
CA ALA A 311 -17.08 -5.18 22.19
C ALA A 311 -18.40 -4.69 21.58
N GLY A 312 -19.49 -5.33 22.01
CA GLY A 312 -20.85 -4.95 21.73
C GLY A 312 -21.10 -3.46 21.94
N TYR A 313 -21.34 -2.77 20.83
CA TYR A 313 -22.17 -1.58 20.76
C TYR A 313 -22.88 -1.58 19.41
N ASP A 314 -24.01 -2.27 19.35
CA ASP A 314 -25.00 -2.12 18.28
C ASP A 314 -25.61 -0.72 18.38
N TRP A 315 -25.11 0.19 17.54
CA TRP A 315 -25.73 1.48 17.28
C TRP A 315 -26.40 1.43 15.91
N PRO A 316 -27.65 1.93 15.75
CA PRO A 316 -28.38 1.84 14.49
C PRO A 316 -27.58 2.46 13.34
N ASN A 317 -27.43 1.73 12.23
CA ASN A 317 -26.63 2.08 11.05
C ASN A 317 -26.88 3.49 10.50
N LEU A 318 -28.06 4.07 10.73
CA LEU A 318 -28.39 5.45 10.36
C LEU A 318 -27.59 6.49 11.16
N LEU A 319 -27.32 6.28 12.46
CA LEU A 319 -26.52 7.23 13.25
C LEU A 319 -25.05 7.29 12.80
N LYS A 320 -24.48 6.16 12.36
CA LYS A 320 -23.13 6.13 11.77
C LYS A 320 -23.07 6.94 10.47
N VAL A 321 -24.07 6.79 9.60
CA VAL A 321 -24.16 7.55 8.35
C VAL A 321 -24.34 9.03 8.62
N TRP A 322 -25.17 9.43 9.58
CA TRP A 322 -25.34 10.85 9.95
C TRP A 322 -24.10 11.43 10.63
N ILE A 323 -23.43 10.69 11.52
CA ILE A 323 -22.17 11.13 12.15
C ILE A 323 -21.06 11.24 11.12
N VAL A 324 -20.96 10.30 10.17
CA VAL A 324 -19.96 10.34 9.08
C VAL A 324 -20.30 11.43 8.06
N ILE A 325 -21.57 11.66 7.72
CA ILE A 325 -22.00 12.80 6.90
C ILE A 325 -21.66 14.11 7.64
N ILE A 326 -21.93 14.22 8.94
CA ILE A 326 -21.55 15.38 9.76
C ILE A 326 -20.03 15.51 9.83
N PHE A 327 -19.27 14.42 9.96
CA PHE A 327 -17.80 14.42 10.00
C PHE A 327 -17.16 14.75 8.65
N ILE A 328 -17.72 14.26 7.54
CA ILE A 328 -17.30 14.59 6.18
C ILE A 328 -17.63 16.06 5.92
N ILE A 329 -18.83 16.52 6.27
CA ILE A 329 -19.20 17.93 6.20
C ILE A 329 -18.28 18.79 7.10
N PHE A 330 -17.94 18.34 8.32
CA PHE A 330 -17.01 19.05 9.21
C PHE A 330 -15.58 19.06 8.66
N LYS A 331 -15.04 17.94 8.20
CA LYS A 331 -13.71 17.86 7.56
C LYS A 331 -13.64 18.74 6.30
N CYS A 332 -14.69 18.74 5.48
CA CYS A 332 -14.80 19.63 4.30
C CYS A 332 -14.89 21.11 4.68
N LYS A 333 -15.55 21.46 5.81
CA LYS A 333 -15.66 22.84 6.32
C LYS A 333 -14.33 23.36 6.86
N PHE A 334 -13.48 22.50 7.43
CA PHE A 334 -12.19 22.89 8.00
C PHE A 334 -11.01 22.90 7.00
N ALA A 335 -11.11 22.21 5.85
CA ALA A 335 -10.07 22.26 4.81
C ALA A 335 -9.95 23.62 4.09
N SER A 336 -10.89 24.56 4.33
CA SER A 336 -10.93 25.89 3.69
C SER A 336 -10.33 27.03 4.53
N PHE A 337 -9.75 26.78 5.71
CA PHE A 337 -9.18 27.85 6.55
C PHE A 337 -7.67 27.66 6.82
N PRO A 338 -6.80 28.60 6.39
CA PRO A 338 -5.44 28.65 6.87
C PRO A 338 -5.43 29.23 8.31
N ARG A 339 -4.94 28.42 9.25
CA ARG A 339 -4.46 28.77 10.60
C ARG A 339 -5.16 29.95 11.30
N TYR A 340 -6.20 29.69 12.09
CA TYR A 340 -6.43 30.46 13.32
C TYR A 340 -6.96 29.56 14.44
N LYS A 341 -6.26 29.65 15.58
CA LYS A 341 -6.61 29.05 16.88
C LYS A 341 -8.00 29.50 17.29
N TYR A 342 -8.96 28.62 17.57
CA TYR A 342 -9.99 28.89 18.58
C TYR A 342 -10.39 27.63 19.34
N VAL A 343 -10.67 27.88 20.61
CA VAL A 343 -10.80 26.99 21.77
C VAL A 343 -12.15 26.28 21.76
N TRP A 344 -12.16 25.04 22.24
CA TRP A 344 -13.33 24.20 22.41
C TRP A 344 -14.30 24.74 23.47
N SER A 345 -15.60 24.61 23.21
CA SER A 345 -16.58 24.38 24.29
C SER A 345 -17.65 23.43 23.77
N PHE A 346 -17.65 22.20 24.27
CA PHE A 346 -18.78 21.29 24.19
C PHE A 346 -19.87 21.77 25.15
N ALA A 347 -21.13 21.72 24.71
CA ALA A 347 -22.26 21.60 25.61
C ALA A 347 -23.19 20.53 25.04
N VAL A 348 -23.58 19.63 25.94
CA VAL A 348 -24.21 18.32 25.79
C VAL A 348 -25.51 18.32 25.00
#